data_AF-A0A534ZVM8-F1
#
_entry.id   AF-A0A534ZVM8-F1
#
_cell.length_a   1.000
_cell.length_b   1.000
_cell.length_c   1.000
_cell.angle_alpha   90.00
_cell.angle_beta   90.00
_cell.angle_gamma   90.00
#
_symmetry.space_group_name_H-M   'P 1'
#
loop_
_entity.id
_entity.type
_entity.pdbx_description
1 polymer ?
#
loop_
_entity_poly.entity_id
_entity_poly.type
_entity_poly.pdbx_seq_one_letter_code
_entity_poly.pdbx_strand_id
1 'polypeptide(L)' 'MRDVAPLRAALAAADLDLPPDVVGLIEQRLGPLLASLDALVALDLVGVEPFSPRRLADDAA' A
#
# COMPACT_ATOMS: atom_id res chain seq x y z
N MET A 1 11.05 3.16 14.82
CA MET A 1 9.76 2.50 15.11
C MET A 1 8.71 3.29 14.34
N ARG A 2 8.04 2.70 13.35
CA ARG A 2 7.04 3.41 12.55
C ARG A 2 5.91 3.84 13.51
N ASP A 3 5.39 5.05 13.34
CA ASP A 3 4.23 5.49 14.11
C ASP A 3 3.03 4.57 13.76
N VAL A 4 2.28 4.12 14.77
CA VAL A 4 1.18 3.13 14.66
C VAL A 4 -0.15 3.80 14.30
N ALA A 5 -0.22 5.12 14.52
CA ALA A 5 -1.38 5.93 14.19
C ALA A 5 -1.86 5.82 12.71
N PRO A 6 -0.98 5.76 11.69
CA PRO A 6 -1.37 5.70 10.29
C PRO A 6 -2.07 4.39 9.91
N LEU A 7 -1.59 3.23 10.38
CA LEU A 7 -2.19 1.95 10.03
C LEU A 7 -3.58 1.79 10.67
N ARG A 8 -3.70 2.18 11.95
CA ARG A 8 -4.97 2.10 12.66
C ARG A 8 -6.03 3.03 12.03
N ALA A 9 -5.62 4.23 11.62
CA ALA A 9 -6.51 5.15 10.90
C ALA A 9 -6.94 4.60 9.53
N ALA A 10 -6.03 3.96 8.79
CA ALA A 10 -6.36 3.34 7.51
C ALA A 10 -7.32 2.14 7.66
N LEU A 11 -7.14 1.30 8.69
CA LEU A 11 -8.03 0.18 8.99
C LEU A 11 -9.43 0.69 9.40
N ALA A 12 -9.50 1.72 10.24
CA ALA A 12 -10.76 2.34 10.60
C ALA A 12 -11.48 2.98 9.40
N ALA A 13 -10.74 3.62 8.48
CA ALA A 13 -11.29 4.16 7.24
C ALA A 13 -11.83 3.07 6.29
N ALA A 14 -11.33 1.84 6.41
CA ALA A 14 -11.84 0.66 5.72
C ALA A 14 -12.97 -0.05 6.49
N ASP A 15 -13.47 0.56 7.57
CA ASP A 15 -14.51 0.02 8.46
C ASP A 15 -14.11 -1.32 9.12
N LEU A 16 -12.79 -1.52 9.32
CA LEU A 16 -12.23 -2.69 9.98
C LEU A 16 -11.89 -2.37 11.44
N ASP A 17 -12.75 -2.81 12.35
CA ASP A 17 -12.48 -2.76 13.79
C ASP A 17 -11.75 -4.04 14.24
N LEU A 18 -10.42 -3.94 14.32
CA LEU A 18 -9.56 -5.07 14.67
C LEU A 18 -9.04 -4.96 16.11
N PRO A 19 -8.94 -6.08 16.84
CA PRO A 19 -8.32 -6.12 18.16
C PRO A 19 -6.89 -5.53 18.17
N PRO A 20 -6.48 -4.82 19.23
CA PRO A 20 -5.18 -4.14 19.28
C PRO A 20 -3.97 -5.07 19.11
N ASP A 21 -4.07 -6.31 19.60
CA ASP A 21 -3.08 -7.37 19.47
C ASP A 21 -2.94 -7.85 18.01
N VAL A 22 -4.04 -7.91 17.27
CA VAL A 22 -4.04 -8.23 15.84
C VAL A 22 -3.40 -7.10 15.04
N VAL A 23 -3.71 -5.83 15.35
CA VAL A 23 -3.06 -4.67 14.70
C VAL A 23 -1.55 -4.72 14.91
N GLY A 24 -1.09 -4.97 16.14
CA GLY A 24 0.34 -5.10 16.43
C GLY A 24 1.02 -6.25 15.68
N LEU A 25 0.32 -7.38 15.50
CA LEU A 25 0.82 -8.50 14.70
C LEU A 25 0.94 -8.15 13.21
N ILE A 26 -0.07 -7.47 12.65
CA ILE A 26 -0.07 -7.00 11.26
C ILE A 26 1.12 -6.09 11.01
N GLU A 27 1.41 -5.15 11.90
CA GLU A 27 2.58 -4.27 11.78
C GLU A 27 3.90 -5.05 11.78
N GLN A 28 4.03 -5.99 12.71
CA GLN A 28 5.25 -6.77 12.85
C GLN A 28 5.52 -7.65 11.62
N ARG A 29 4.46 -8.20 11.02
CA ARG A 29 4.56 -9.14 9.90
C ARG A 29 4.56 -8.45 8.54
N LEU A 30 3.78 -7.39 8.38
CA LEU A 30 3.64 -6.67 7.12
C LEU A 30 4.50 -5.40 7.05
N GLY A 31 5.20 -5.02 8.12
CA GLY A 31 6.08 -3.85 8.13
C GLY A 31 7.00 -3.74 6.91
N PRO A 32 7.74 -4.81 6.53
CA PRO A 32 8.56 -4.81 5.32
C PRO A 32 7.74 -4.65 4.03
N LEU A 33 6.58 -5.31 3.93
CA LEU A 33 5.70 -5.20 2.77
C LEU A 33 5.15 -3.77 2.62
N LEU A 34 4.67 -3.18 3.71
CA LEU A 34 4.16 -1.82 3.74
C LEU A 34 5.25 -0.81 3.39
N ALA A 35 6.49 -1.04 3.80
CA ALA A 35 7.61 -0.19 3.39
C ALA A 35 7.87 -0.28 1.86
N SER A 36 7.77 -1.47 1.28
CA SER A 36 7.84 -1.63 -0.19
C SER A 36 6.70 -0.91 -0.90
N LEU A 37 5.47 -0.97 -0.37
CA LEU A 37 4.32 -0.27 -0.95
C LEU A 37 4.48 1.26 -0.87
N ASP A 38 4.96 1.80 0.26
CA ASP A 38 5.27 3.22 0.40
C ASP A 38 6.29 3.68 -0.65
N ALA A 39 7.32 2.86 -0.93
CA ALA A 39 8.30 3.18 -1.94
C ALA A 39 7.69 3.27 -3.35
N LEU A 40 6.66 2.47 -3.65
CA LEU A 40 5.93 2.56 -4.91
C LEU A 40 5.04 3.81 -4.98
N VAL A 41 4.40 4.18 -3.87
CA VAL A 41 3.57 5.40 -3.80
C VAL A 41 4.42 6.67 -3.92
N ALA A 42 5.66 6.62 -3.46
CA ALA A 42 6.60 7.74 -3.54
C ALA A 42 7.20 7.96 -4.95
N LEU A 43 6.89 7.09 -5.92
CA LEU A 43 7.36 7.26 -7.30
C LEU A 43 6.73 8.51 -7.93
N ASP A 44 7.54 9.28 -8.66
CA ASP A 44 7.02 10.34 -9.52
C ASP A 44 6.38 9.70 -10.77
N LEU A 45 5.06 9.76 -10.83
CA LEU A 45 4.26 9.21 -11.92
C LEU A 45 3.75 10.28 -12.88
N VAL A 46 4.27 11.51 -12.81
CA VAL A 46 3.84 12.59 -13.70
C VAL A 46 4.15 12.23 -15.15
N GLY A 47 3.11 12.22 -15.98
CA GLY A 47 3.22 11.85 -17.41
C GLY A 47 3.33 10.34 -17.65
N VAL A 48 3.24 9.50 -16.62
CA VAL A 48 3.13 8.05 -16.76
C VAL A 48 1.66 7.68 -16.97
N GLU A 49 1.36 7.09 -18.12
CA GLU A 49 0.03 6.55 -18.38
C GLU A 49 -0.21 5.28 -17.54
N PRO A 50 -1.39 5.12 -16.91
CA PRO A 50 -1.75 3.89 -16.22
C PRO A 50 -1.75 2.69 -17.16
N PHE A 51 -1.33 1.53 -16.65
CA PHE A 51 -1.35 0.29 -17.42
C PHE A 51 -2.77 -0.04 -17.91
N SER A 52 -2.89 -0.32 -19.21
CA SER A 52 -4.13 -0.75 -19.85
C SER A 52 -3.93 -2.08 -20.59
N PRO A 53 -4.57 -3.18 -20.16
CA PRO A 53 -4.43 -4.48 -20.82
C PRO A 53 -4.79 -4.45 -22.31
N ARG A 54 -5.66 -3.52 -22.72
CA ARG A 54 -6.09 -3.36 -24.12
C ARG A 54 -4.99 -2.81 -25.03
N ARG A 55 -3.97 -2.18 -24.46
CA ARG A 55 -2.82 -1.59 -25.17
C ARG A 55 -1.56 -2.46 -25.10
N LEU A 56 -1.65 -3.63 -24.46
CA LEU A 56 -0.51 -4.51 -24.22
C LEU A 56 0.24 -4.90 -25.50
N ALA A 57 -0.48 -5.07 -26.62
CA ALA A 57 0.15 -5.38 -27.91
C ALA A 57 0.94 -4.19 -28.48
N ASP A 58 0.49 -2.97 -28.23
CA ASP A 58 1.16 -1.74 -28.66
C ASP A 58 2.38 -1.43 -27.77
N ASP A 59 2.30 -1.78 -26.48
CA ASP A 59 3.38 -1.56 -25.51
C ASP A 59 4.52 -2.60 -25.63
N ALA A 60 4.27 -3.75 -26.27
CA ALA A 60 5.23 -4.84 -26.44
C ALA A 60 5.98 -4.81 -27.80
N ALA A 61 5.65 -3.87 -28.68
CA ALA A 61 6.22 -3.70 -30.02
C ALA A 61 7.33 -2.64 -30.04
#